data_AF-A0A6H5JIK1-F1
#
_entry.id   AF-A0A6H5JIK1-F1
#
_cell.length_a   1.000
_cell.length_b   1.000
_cell.length_c   1.000
_cell.angle_alpha   90.00
_cell.angle_beta   90.00
_cell.angle_gamma   90.00
#
_symmetry.space_group_name_H-M   'P 1'
#
loop_
_entity.id
_entity.type
_entity.pdbx_description
1 polymer ?
#
loop_
_entity_poly.entity_id
_entity_poly.type
_entity_poly.pdbx_seq_one_letter_code
_entity_poly.pdbx_strand_id
1 'polypeptide(L)'
;MGELGGTAQGHPSVEGTPRKTAGDVGPQSRRGYLNQLVEATTLDHGNQVTNVAFVKTHKTASTTVASIMYRYAARHHLKLSYFGGSSVTDLRSAANETKENGQRVDLMHYHISPRGQYMGTWNEAVTHYRVIMRNPDDINFVTVLREPRSHLLSYYYYFLQPLHQQSIEEFLLSGHRNNIEHRMLSNPLSAEFGVRTAEEMDSFISSALPDFKLVLMRLDEGLLTLGRMLHWHMIDLTYCDLNETKEGSRRWDGKTVVTWPQFDSLPKQVQNKIDDLTRLDRVLYEAGKDEFEKRLAPYASSVQEDIPQFQELQGVIKDYLNGNSSSLAYQMYLNMHIYKKRLDNYLF
;
A
#
# COMPACT_ATOMS: atom_id res chain seq x y z
N MET A 1 -33.62 -33.40 -29.75
CA MET A 1 -32.62 -32.39 -30.15
C MET A 1 -33.33 -31.06 -30.08
N GLY A 2 -33.09 -30.30 -29.01
CA GLY A 2 -33.77 -29.03 -28.74
C GLY A 2 -32.80 -28.09 -28.05
N GLU A 3 -32.67 -26.90 -28.60
CA GLU A 3 -32.01 -25.74 -28.00
C GLU A 3 -32.76 -25.30 -26.75
N LEU A 4 -32.04 -24.92 -25.69
CA LEU A 4 -32.51 -23.94 -24.71
C LEU A 4 -31.32 -23.13 -24.19
N GLY A 5 -31.35 -21.83 -24.47
CA GLY A 5 -30.50 -20.82 -23.85
C GLY A 5 -30.93 -20.50 -22.42
N GLY A 6 -29.98 -19.99 -21.64
CA GLY A 6 -30.17 -19.57 -20.25
C GLY A 6 -29.35 -18.32 -19.94
N THR A 7 -29.96 -17.18 -20.24
CA THR A 7 -29.85 -15.83 -19.64
C THR A 7 -28.76 -15.55 -18.59
N ALA A 8 -27.90 -14.58 -18.93
CA ALA A 8 -27.13 -13.77 -17.98
C ALA A 8 -28.09 -12.85 -17.19
N GLN A 9 -27.99 -12.87 -15.86
CA GLN A 9 -28.70 -11.92 -14.99
C GLN A 9 -27.89 -10.63 -14.89
N GLY A 10 -28.47 -9.53 -15.39
CA GLY A 10 -27.95 -8.18 -15.24
C GLY A 10 -28.12 -7.65 -13.81
N HIS A 11 -27.09 -6.96 -13.32
CA HIS A 11 -27.20 -6.13 -12.13
C HIS A 11 -28.12 -4.91 -12.38
N PRO A 12 -28.88 -4.46 -11.37
CA PRO A 12 -29.76 -3.31 -11.52
C PRO A 12 -28.95 -2.02 -11.55
N SER A 13 -29.03 -1.31 -12.68
CA SER A 13 -28.61 0.08 -12.83
C SER A 13 -29.48 0.96 -11.93
N VAL A 14 -28.88 1.60 -10.93
CA VAL A 14 -29.55 2.66 -10.16
C VAL A 14 -29.51 3.95 -10.98
N GLU A 15 -30.51 4.12 -11.85
CA GLU A 15 -30.83 5.43 -12.45
C GLU A 15 -31.52 6.31 -11.40
N GLY A 16 -31.04 7.55 -11.21
CA GLY A 16 -31.87 8.60 -10.61
C GLY A 16 -31.22 9.56 -9.60
N THR A 17 -29.91 9.56 -9.37
CA THR A 17 -29.28 10.63 -8.55
C THR A 17 -28.88 11.82 -9.44
N PRO A 18 -29.23 13.07 -9.10
CA PRO A 18 -28.84 14.23 -9.89
C PRO A 18 -27.32 14.34 -9.95
N ARG A 19 -26.73 14.33 -11.16
CA ARG A 19 -25.32 14.65 -11.39
C ARG A 19 -25.07 16.13 -11.04
N LYS A 20 -24.68 16.39 -9.79
CA LYS A 20 -24.02 17.65 -9.43
C LYS A 20 -22.53 17.49 -9.70
N THR A 21 -22.00 18.25 -10.65
CA THR A 21 -20.56 18.36 -10.91
C THR A 21 -19.88 19.08 -9.75
N ALA A 22 -18.66 18.68 -9.38
CA ALA A 22 -17.97 19.18 -8.20
C ALA A 22 -17.65 20.70 -8.21
N GLY A 23 -17.76 21.34 -9.38
CA GLY A 23 -17.46 22.77 -9.58
C GLY A 23 -18.41 23.77 -8.91
N ASP A 24 -19.64 23.38 -8.56
CA ASP A 24 -20.70 24.32 -8.13
C ASP A 24 -20.90 24.42 -6.60
N VAL A 25 -19.94 23.91 -5.83
CA VAL A 25 -20.19 23.48 -4.46
C VAL A 25 -19.25 24.22 -3.51
N GLY A 26 -19.78 25.21 -2.75
CA GLY A 26 -19.02 25.92 -1.71
C GLY A 26 -18.52 24.98 -0.59
N PRO A 27 -17.60 25.41 0.31
CA PRO A 27 -16.90 24.52 1.25
C PRO A 27 -17.81 23.64 2.13
N GLN A 28 -18.91 24.18 2.65
CA GLN A 28 -19.89 23.41 3.43
C GLN A 28 -20.66 22.39 2.57
N SER A 29 -20.89 22.73 1.31
CA SER A 29 -21.53 21.84 0.35
C SER A 29 -20.59 20.72 -0.11
N ARG A 30 -19.26 20.92 -0.06
CA ARG A 30 -18.26 19.86 -0.32
C ARG A 30 -18.25 18.84 0.80
N ARG A 31 -18.16 19.28 2.06
CA ARG A 31 -18.22 18.37 3.21
C ARG A 31 -19.49 17.52 3.22
N GLY A 32 -20.65 18.10 2.88
CA GLY A 32 -21.91 17.37 2.78
C GLY A 32 -21.88 16.28 1.71
N TYR A 33 -21.47 16.64 0.48
CA TYR A 33 -21.31 15.68 -0.63
C TYR A 33 -20.37 14.53 -0.26
N LEU A 34 -19.23 14.90 0.29
CA LEU A 34 -18.24 13.96 0.77
C LEU A 34 -18.88 13.05 1.84
N ASN A 35 -19.41 13.57 2.95
CA ASN A 35 -20.06 12.74 3.97
C ASN A 35 -21.11 11.76 3.43
N GLN A 36 -21.89 12.14 2.40
CA GLN A 36 -22.83 11.23 1.73
C GLN A 36 -22.15 10.04 1.04
N LEU A 37 -21.00 10.25 0.40
CA LEU A 37 -20.22 9.15 -0.19
C LEU A 37 -19.69 8.20 0.88
N VAL A 38 -19.21 8.73 2.02
CA VAL A 38 -18.77 7.89 3.15
C VAL A 38 -19.94 7.12 3.75
N GLU A 39 -21.09 7.76 3.95
CA GLU A 39 -22.29 7.10 4.45
C GLU A 39 -22.71 5.95 3.52
N ALA A 40 -22.74 6.19 2.21
CA ALA A 40 -23.07 5.18 1.22
C ALA A 40 -22.15 3.94 1.28
N THR A 41 -20.83 4.13 1.39
CA THR A 41 -19.90 2.99 1.54
C THR A 41 -20.08 2.26 2.88
N THR A 42 -20.31 2.98 3.98
CA THR A 42 -20.55 2.34 5.29
C THR A 42 -21.83 1.50 5.34
N LEU A 43 -22.88 1.91 4.60
CA LEU A 43 -24.10 1.12 4.45
C LEU A 43 -23.89 -0.16 3.62
N ASP A 44 -22.93 -0.14 2.69
CA ASP A 44 -22.57 -1.27 1.84
C ASP A 44 -21.54 -2.23 2.47
N HIS A 45 -21.20 -2.03 3.75
CA HIS A 45 -20.15 -2.78 4.45
C HIS A 45 -20.24 -4.31 4.32
N GLY A 46 -21.46 -4.86 4.29
CA GLY A 46 -21.69 -6.31 4.19
C GLY A 46 -21.20 -6.95 2.89
N ASN A 47 -20.99 -6.15 1.83
CA ASN A 47 -20.50 -6.62 0.54
C ASN A 47 -18.98 -6.40 0.36
N GLN A 48 -18.31 -5.80 1.35
CA GLN A 48 -16.91 -5.42 1.24
C GLN A 48 -15.98 -6.43 1.92
N VAL A 49 -14.81 -6.62 1.32
CA VAL A 49 -13.77 -7.49 1.89
C VAL A 49 -13.05 -6.74 3.02
N THR A 50 -13.07 -7.33 4.21
CA THR A 50 -12.60 -6.66 5.44
C THR A 50 -11.49 -7.40 6.20
N ASN A 51 -11.14 -8.64 5.83
CA ASN A 51 -10.03 -9.40 6.43
C ASN A 51 -8.76 -9.27 5.58
N VAL A 52 -8.04 -8.15 5.74
CA VAL A 52 -6.96 -7.70 4.84
C VAL A 52 -5.61 -7.59 5.57
N ALA A 53 -4.61 -8.30 5.05
CA ALA A 53 -3.23 -8.23 5.53
C ALA A 53 -2.35 -7.52 4.49
N PHE A 54 -1.91 -6.30 4.82
CA PHE A 54 -1.05 -5.52 3.94
C PHE A 54 0.44 -5.78 4.23
N VAL A 55 1.08 -6.53 3.33
CA VAL A 55 2.53 -6.74 3.35
C VAL A 55 3.19 -5.49 2.83
N LYS A 56 3.59 -4.63 3.77
CA LYS A 56 4.08 -3.29 3.50
C LYS A 56 5.55 -3.39 3.07
N THR A 57 5.87 -2.83 1.91
CA THR A 57 7.23 -2.78 1.39
C THR A 57 7.79 -1.37 1.53
N HIS A 58 9.04 -1.21 1.96
CA HIS A 58 9.63 0.14 2.07
C HIS A 58 9.72 0.84 0.70
N LYS A 59 9.50 2.17 0.65
CA LYS A 59 9.76 3.04 -0.54
C LYS A 59 8.99 2.73 -1.82
N THR A 60 7.84 2.07 -1.70
CA THR A 60 6.93 1.74 -2.80
C THR A 60 5.63 2.58 -2.80
N ALA A 61 5.60 3.72 -2.09
CA ALA A 61 4.36 4.44 -1.73
C ALA A 61 3.42 3.67 -0.78
N SER A 62 3.93 2.62 -0.14
CA SER A 62 3.17 1.81 0.82
C SER A 62 2.65 2.58 2.05
N THR A 63 3.27 3.70 2.45
CA THR A 63 2.70 4.59 3.48
C THR A 63 1.37 5.18 3.04
N THR A 64 1.22 5.57 1.77
CA THR A 64 -0.04 6.07 1.22
C THR A 64 -1.13 5.00 1.29
N VAL A 65 -0.82 3.78 0.87
CA VAL A 65 -1.75 2.64 0.94
C VAL A 65 -2.08 2.25 2.38
N ALA A 66 -1.12 2.27 3.29
CA ALA A 66 -1.37 2.06 4.71
C ALA A 66 -2.34 3.11 5.29
N SER A 67 -2.16 4.39 4.94
CA SER A 67 -3.08 5.45 5.35
C SER A 67 -4.50 5.27 4.79
N ILE A 68 -4.63 4.84 3.53
CA ILE A 68 -5.91 4.45 2.91
C ILE A 68 -6.60 3.38 3.75
N MET A 69 -5.90 2.28 4.03
CA MET A 69 -6.44 1.14 4.78
C MET A 69 -6.83 1.50 6.21
N TYR A 70 -6.07 2.40 6.86
CA TYR A 70 -6.41 2.88 8.19
C TYR A 70 -7.67 3.74 8.18
N ARG A 71 -7.83 4.63 7.19
CA ARG A 71 -9.07 5.39 7.03
C ARG A 71 -10.26 4.50 6.71
N TYR A 72 -10.04 3.46 5.90
CA TYR A 72 -11.04 2.45 5.62
C TYR A 72 -11.48 1.75 6.91
N ALA A 73 -10.53 1.17 7.67
CA ALA A 73 -10.83 0.50 8.92
C ALA A 73 -11.58 1.40 9.92
N ALA A 74 -11.17 2.66 9.99
CA ALA A 74 -11.81 3.72 10.76
C ALA A 74 -13.29 3.95 10.39
N ARG A 75 -13.59 4.16 9.10
CA ARG A 75 -14.96 4.40 8.59
C ARG A 75 -15.86 3.19 8.76
N HIS A 76 -15.28 2.00 8.61
CA HIS A 76 -16.00 0.73 8.60
C HIS A 76 -15.97 -0.01 9.95
N HIS A 77 -15.55 0.66 11.02
CA HIS A 77 -15.47 0.12 12.38
C HIS A 77 -14.72 -1.21 12.50
N LEU A 78 -13.69 -1.40 11.67
CA LEU A 78 -12.86 -2.60 11.66
C LEU A 78 -11.82 -2.57 12.79
N LYS A 79 -11.52 -3.75 13.34
CA LYS A 79 -10.41 -3.94 14.29
C LYS A 79 -9.10 -3.79 13.55
N LEU A 80 -8.42 -2.69 13.80
CA LEU A 80 -7.09 -2.43 13.26
C LEU A 80 -5.99 -3.00 14.16
N SER A 81 -4.90 -3.50 13.56
CA SER A 81 -3.70 -3.91 14.30
C SER A 81 -3.14 -2.81 15.19
N TYR A 82 -3.12 -3.05 16.50
CA TYR A 82 -2.47 -2.21 17.50
C TYR A 82 -1.96 -3.08 18.64
N PHE A 83 -0.65 -3.33 18.64
CA PHE A 83 0.00 -4.31 19.52
C PHE A 83 1.15 -3.63 20.27
N GLY A 84 1.33 -3.94 21.56
CA GLY A 84 2.36 -3.31 22.39
C GLY A 84 2.29 -1.77 22.44
N GLY A 85 1.12 -1.17 22.22
CA GLY A 85 0.96 0.29 22.15
C GLY A 85 1.45 0.94 20.85
N SER A 86 1.70 0.15 19.80
CA SER A 86 2.20 0.62 18.51
C SER A 86 1.50 -0.09 17.35
N SER A 87 1.39 0.61 16.22
CA SER A 87 1.03 -0.01 14.94
C SER A 87 2.25 -0.55 14.19
N VAL A 88 3.44 -0.43 14.80
CA VAL A 88 4.75 -0.80 14.26
C VAL A 88 5.40 -1.78 15.24
N THR A 89 4.89 -3.00 15.30
CA THR A 89 5.59 -4.12 15.95
C THR A 89 6.03 -5.13 14.89
N ASP A 90 6.64 -6.24 15.27
CA ASP A 90 6.93 -7.34 14.35
C ASP A 90 5.84 -8.43 14.37
N LEU A 91 5.77 -9.24 13.31
CA LEU A 91 4.73 -10.27 13.16
C LEU A 91 4.76 -11.32 14.29
N ARG A 92 5.95 -11.66 14.81
CA ARG A 92 6.07 -12.65 15.88
C ARG A 92 5.52 -12.11 17.18
N SER A 93 5.88 -10.88 17.54
CA SER A 93 5.35 -10.19 18.72
C SER A 93 3.83 -10.02 18.64
N ALA A 94 3.30 -9.59 17.48
CA ALA A 94 1.86 -9.47 17.27
C ALA A 94 1.13 -10.82 17.39
N ALA A 95 1.70 -11.90 16.84
CA ALA A 95 1.13 -13.24 16.95
C ALA A 95 1.15 -13.76 18.39
N ASN A 96 2.22 -13.49 19.16
CA ASN A 96 2.29 -13.88 20.57
C ASN A 96 1.25 -13.14 21.40
N GLU A 97 1.14 -11.81 21.26
CA GLU A 97 0.14 -11.02 21.95
C GLU A 97 -1.29 -11.47 21.60
N THR A 98 -1.55 -11.78 20.32
CA THR A 98 -2.85 -12.32 19.89
C THR A 98 -3.16 -13.68 20.53
N LYS A 99 -2.17 -14.55 20.74
CA LYS A 99 -2.35 -15.83 21.45
C LYS A 99 -2.66 -15.62 22.93
N GLU A 100 -2.04 -14.61 23.54
CA GLU A 100 -2.22 -14.31 24.96
C GLU A 100 -3.59 -13.68 25.26
N ASN A 101 -4.05 -12.76 24.41
CA ASN A 101 -5.28 -11.99 24.66
C ASN A 101 -6.49 -12.43 23.81
N GLY A 102 -6.30 -13.28 22.80
CA GLY A 102 -7.33 -13.75 21.87
C GLY A 102 -7.85 -12.69 20.90
N GLN A 103 -7.27 -11.48 20.87
CA GLN A 103 -7.75 -10.34 20.08
C GLN A 103 -7.19 -10.38 18.66
N ARG A 104 -7.96 -10.99 17.76
CA ARG A 104 -7.70 -10.93 16.32
C ARG A 104 -8.16 -9.61 15.69
N VAL A 105 -7.59 -9.30 14.54
CA VAL A 105 -7.81 -8.03 13.81
C VAL A 105 -8.34 -8.27 12.40
N ASP A 106 -9.09 -7.29 11.90
CA ASP A 106 -9.65 -7.27 10.55
C ASP A 106 -8.63 -6.77 9.53
N LEU A 107 -7.89 -5.73 9.91
CA LEU A 107 -6.93 -5.07 9.03
C LEU A 107 -5.60 -4.85 9.72
N MET A 108 -4.51 -5.19 9.04
CA MET A 108 -3.15 -4.94 9.52
C MET A 108 -2.23 -4.51 8.40
N HIS A 109 -1.13 -3.84 8.75
CA HIS A 109 0.01 -3.69 7.85
C HIS A 109 1.32 -3.93 8.57
N TYR A 110 2.23 -4.68 7.95
CA TYR A 110 3.52 -5.03 8.57
C TYR A 110 4.64 -5.11 7.53
N HIS A 111 5.85 -4.81 7.98
CA HIS A 111 7.09 -5.15 7.29
C HIS A 111 7.57 -6.50 7.80
N ILE A 112 7.85 -7.46 6.92
CA ILE A 112 8.51 -8.72 7.30
C ILE A 112 10.00 -8.49 7.56
N SER A 113 10.59 -7.49 6.88
CA SER A 113 12.00 -7.14 7.02
C SER A 113 12.16 -5.65 7.35
N PRO A 114 11.83 -5.23 8.59
CA PRO A 114 12.04 -3.85 9.00
C PRO A 114 13.52 -3.48 8.82
N ARG A 115 13.78 -2.41 8.05
CA ARG A 115 15.14 -1.92 7.76
C ARG A 115 16.06 -2.97 7.12
N GLY A 116 15.52 -3.86 6.27
CA GLY A 116 16.32 -4.89 5.61
C GLY A 116 16.83 -5.98 6.56
N GLN A 117 16.36 -5.99 7.81
CA GLN A 117 16.64 -7.05 8.76
C GLN A 117 15.57 -8.11 8.62
N TYR A 118 15.92 -9.19 7.93
CA TYR A 118 15.07 -10.34 7.74
C TYR A 118 14.63 -10.94 9.07
N MET A 119 13.31 -11.11 9.27
CA MET A 119 12.76 -11.68 10.51
C MET A 119 12.17 -13.08 10.35
N GLY A 120 12.11 -13.63 9.13
CA GLY A 120 11.54 -14.95 8.85
C GLY A 120 11.25 -15.16 7.38
N THR A 121 10.97 -16.41 7.01
CA THR A 121 10.50 -16.82 5.69
C THR A 121 9.06 -16.38 5.46
N TRP A 122 8.61 -16.39 4.20
CA TRP A 122 7.18 -16.19 3.89
C TRP A 122 6.27 -17.17 4.64
N ASN A 123 6.63 -18.45 4.72
CA ASN A 123 5.81 -19.47 5.37
C ASN A 123 5.64 -19.24 6.89
N GLU A 124 6.71 -18.78 7.55
CA GLU A 124 6.63 -18.34 8.95
C GLU A 124 5.73 -17.11 9.09
N ALA A 125 5.84 -16.14 8.17
CA ALA A 125 4.98 -14.97 8.15
C ALA A 125 3.49 -15.36 7.99
N VAL A 126 3.16 -16.26 7.05
CA VAL A 126 1.79 -16.78 6.86
C VAL A 126 1.27 -17.42 8.15
N THR A 127 2.10 -18.20 8.85
CA THR A 127 1.73 -18.79 10.14
C THR A 127 1.38 -17.72 11.18
N HIS A 128 2.14 -16.62 11.22
CA HIS A 128 1.82 -15.48 12.08
C HIS A 128 0.55 -14.76 11.65
N TYR A 129 0.34 -14.51 10.36
CA TYR A 129 -0.89 -13.92 9.84
C TYR A 129 -2.13 -14.74 10.20
N ARG A 130 -2.07 -16.08 10.10
CA ARG A 130 -3.16 -16.97 10.52
C ARG A 130 -3.48 -16.88 12.01
N VAL A 131 -2.52 -16.49 12.85
CA VAL A 131 -2.79 -16.25 14.27
C VAL A 131 -3.45 -14.88 14.49
N ILE A 132 -3.01 -13.86 13.75
CA ILE A 132 -3.38 -12.46 13.96
C ILE A 132 -4.75 -12.11 13.34
N MET A 133 -5.02 -12.58 12.12
CA MET A 133 -6.18 -12.16 11.32
C MET A 133 -7.48 -12.77 11.85
N ARG A 134 -8.59 -12.03 11.73
CA ARG A 134 -9.93 -12.47 12.20
C ARG A 134 -10.34 -13.78 11.55
N ASN A 135 -10.18 -13.89 10.23
CA ASN A 135 -10.41 -15.14 9.49
C ASN A 135 -9.07 -15.75 9.06
N PRO A 136 -8.60 -16.84 9.69
CA PRO A 136 -7.29 -17.43 9.40
C PRO A 136 -7.23 -18.13 8.02
N ASP A 137 -8.37 -18.57 7.50
CA ASP A 137 -8.42 -19.38 6.28
C ASP A 137 -8.77 -18.57 5.03
N ASP A 138 -9.10 -17.28 5.19
CA ASP A 138 -9.46 -16.35 4.11
C ASP A 138 -8.80 -14.98 4.32
N ILE A 139 -7.47 -14.95 4.22
CA ILE A 139 -6.68 -13.74 4.40
C ILE A 139 -6.43 -13.10 3.05
N ASN A 140 -6.84 -11.84 2.91
CA ASN A 140 -6.64 -11.08 1.69
C ASN A 140 -5.31 -10.34 1.76
N PHE A 141 -4.26 -10.96 1.20
CA PHE A 141 -2.94 -10.34 1.14
C PHE A 141 -2.90 -9.22 0.10
N VAL A 142 -2.43 -8.05 0.52
CA VAL A 142 -2.21 -6.90 -0.36
C VAL A 142 -0.73 -6.53 -0.30
N THR A 143 -0.14 -6.07 -1.39
CA THR A 143 1.19 -5.46 -1.37
C THR A 143 1.35 -4.41 -2.48
N VAL A 144 2.41 -3.61 -2.37
CA VAL A 144 2.79 -2.62 -3.39
C VAL A 144 4.19 -2.94 -3.89
N LEU A 145 4.38 -2.96 -5.21
CA LEU A 145 5.69 -3.15 -5.83
C LEU A 145 6.11 -1.91 -6.62
N ARG A 146 7.42 -1.70 -6.72
CA ARG A 146 8.06 -0.61 -7.46
C ARG A 146 9.18 -1.19 -8.32
N GLU A 147 9.43 -0.56 -9.47
CA GLU A 147 10.56 -0.94 -10.34
C GLU A 147 11.87 -0.96 -9.52
N PRO A 148 12.61 -2.08 -9.50
CA PRO A 148 13.68 -2.33 -8.54
C PRO A 148 14.83 -1.33 -8.52
N ARG A 149 15.24 -0.79 -9.68
CA ARG A 149 16.35 0.16 -9.74
C ARG A 149 15.96 1.50 -9.11
N SER A 150 14.79 2.01 -9.49
CA SER A 150 14.20 3.21 -8.90
C SER A 150 13.86 3.03 -7.42
N HIS A 151 13.46 1.81 -7.03
CA HIS A 151 13.21 1.44 -5.65
C HIS A 151 14.49 1.47 -4.80
N LEU A 152 15.57 0.83 -5.26
CA LEU A 152 16.85 0.82 -4.57
C LEU A 152 17.41 2.24 -4.39
N LEU A 153 17.33 3.09 -5.42
CA LEU A 153 17.76 4.49 -5.34
C LEU A 153 16.94 5.25 -4.28
N SER A 154 15.61 5.15 -4.34
CA SER A 154 14.72 5.73 -3.32
C SER A 154 15.01 5.21 -1.92
N TYR A 155 15.35 3.92 -1.77
CA TYR A 155 15.73 3.29 -0.52
C TYR A 155 17.05 3.84 0.03
N TYR A 156 18.10 3.88 -0.79
CA TYR A 156 19.39 4.41 -0.40
C TYR A 156 19.31 5.87 0.04
N TYR A 157 18.71 6.73 -0.80
CA TYR A 157 18.63 8.17 -0.53
C TYR A 157 17.72 8.49 0.65
N TYR A 158 16.73 7.64 0.91
CA TYR A 158 15.90 7.81 2.09
C TYR A 158 16.56 7.30 3.36
N PHE A 159 17.24 6.15 3.37
CA PHE A 159 17.73 5.52 4.60
C PHE A 159 19.21 5.74 4.89
N LEU A 160 20.08 5.56 3.88
CA LEU A 160 21.53 5.48 4.05
C LEU A 160 22.25 6.79 3.72
N GLN A 161 21.82 7.51 2.68
CA GLN A 161 22.46 8.78 2.30
C GLN A 161 22.53 9.77 3.47
N PRO A 162 21.47 9.98 4.29
CA PRO A 162 21.54 10.93 5.41
C PRO A 162 22.46 10.47 6.57
N LEU A 163 22.93 9.22 6.56
CA LEU A 163 23.89 8.67 7.51
C LEU A 163 25.32 8.85 7.02
N HIS A 164 25.58 8.56 5.74
CA HIS A 164 26.93 8.57 5.16
C HIS A 164 27.30 9.88 4.49
N GLN A 165 26.32 10.71 4.12
CA GLN A 165 26.51 11.95 3.35
C GLN A 165 27.27 11.72 2.03
N GLN A 166 27.06 10.56 1.40
CA GLN A 166 27.70 10.14 0.16
C GLN A 166 26.68 10.01 -0.97
N SER A 167 27.12 10.18 -2.21
CA SER A 167 26.34 9.74 -3.36
C SER A 167 26.27 8.21 -3.40
N ILE A 168 25.29 7.67 -4.14
CA ILE A 168 25.16 6.22 -4.34
C ILE A 168 26.43 5.64 -4.98
N GLU A 169 27.08 6.39 -5.88
CA GLU A 169 28.33 5.99 -6.52
C GLU A 169 29.46 5.85 -5.50
N GLU A 170 29.73 6.90 -4.73
CA GLU A 170 30.77 6.90 -3.70
C GLU A 170 30.55 5.76 -2.70
N PHE A 171 29.31 5.57 -2.25
CA PHE A 171 28.97 4.53 -1.28
C PHE A 171 29.20 3.13 -1.84
N LEU A 172 28.71 2.83 -3.05
CA LEU A 172 28.84 1.51 -3.68
C LEU A 172 30.27 1.18 -4.13
N LEU A 173 31.09 2.22 -4.37
CA LEU A 173 32.49 2.06 -4.75
C LEU A 173 33.44 2.09 -3.55
N SER A 174 33.02 2.62 -2.40
CA SER A 174 33.79 2.54 -1.16
C SER A 174 33.97 1.07 -0.74
N GLY A 175 35.20 0.68 -0.35
CA GLY A 175 35.59 -0.70 -0.11
C GLY A 175 34.96 -1.41 1.10
N HIS A 176 33.94 -0.83 1.76
CA HIS A 176 33.38 -1.30 3.03
C HIS A 176 32.32 -2.41 2.86
N ARG A 177 32.65 -3.45 2.09
CA ARG A 177 31.70 -4.46 1.58
C ARG A 177 30.96 -5.32 2.61
N ASN A 178 31.25 -5.19 3.91
CA ASN A 178 30.74 -6.09 4.96
C ASN A 178 29.96 -5.41 6.10
N ASN A 179 29.50 -4.16 5.94
CA ASN A 179 28.60 -3.56 6.93
C ASN A 179 27.14 -3.95 6.70
N ILE A 180 26.32 -3.95 7.77
CA ILE A 180 24.87 -4.20 7.74
C ILE A 180 24.15 -3.33 6.70
N GLU A 181 24.61 -2.10 6.48
CA GLU A 181 24.05 -1.13 5.54
C GLU A 181 24.18 -1.60 4.07
N HIS A 182 25.29 -2.26 3.70
CA HIS A 182 25.41 -2.86 2.37
C HIS A 182 24.44 -4.04 2.19
N ARG A 183 24.19 -4.82 3.26
CA ARG A 183 23.19 -5.89 3.23
C ARG A 183 21.78 -5.36 3.07
N MET A 184 21.48 -4.18 3.60
CA MET A 184 20.17 -3.52 3.40
C MET A 184 19.90 -3.16 1.93
N LEU A 185 20.92 -3.10 1.08
CA LEU A 185 20.79 -2.84 -0.35
C LEU A 185 20.69 -4.12 -1.19
N SER A 186 20.87 -5.31 -0.60
CA SER A 186 20.75 -6.58 -1.32
C SER A 186 19.30 -7.04 -1.35
N ASN A 187 18.67 -6.93 -2.51
CA ASN A 187 17.28 -7.29 -2.79
C ASN A 187 16.28 -6.76 -1.73
N PRO A 188 16.29 -5.44 -1.45
CA PRO A 188 15.46 -4.85 -0.39
C PRO A 188 13.97 -5.07 -0.59
N LEU A 189 13.49 -5.26 -1.82
CA LEU A 189 12.07 -5.54 -2.07
C LEU A 189 11.73 -6.99 -1.74
N SER A 190 12.52 -7.95 -2.20
CA SER A 190 12.34 -9.40 -1.95
C SER A 190 12.48 -9.74 -0.46
N ALA A 191 13.35 -9.02 0.25
CA ALA A 191 13.53 -9.17 1.69
C ALA A 191 12.21 -8.94 2.47
N GLU A 192 11.31 -8.08 1.97
CA GLU A 192 10.00 -7.80 2.59
C GLU A 192 9.00 -8.94 2.46
N PHE A 193 9.35 -9.98 1.70
CA PHE A 193 8.59 -11.22 1.57
C PHE A 193 9.31 -12.40 2.23
N GLY A 194 10.44 -12.16 2.89
CA GLY A 194 11.26 -13.23 3.45
C GLY A 194 11.90 -14.11 2.37
N VAL A 195 12.22 -13.54 1.20
CA VAL A 195 12.87 -14.24 0.09
C VAL A 195 14.33 -13.80 -0.05
N ARG A 196 15.26 -14.76 -0.06
CA ARG A 196 16.72 -14.55 -0.05
C ARG A 196 17.44 -15.26 -1.18
N THR A 197 16.92 -16.40 -1.63
CA THR A 197 17.54 -17.20 -2.68
C THR A 197 16.65 -17.28 -3.92
N ALA A 198 17.21 -17.80 -5.02
CA ALA A 198 16.44 -18.02 -6.23
C ALA A 198 15.37 -19.12 -6.02
N GLU A 199 15.70 -20.15 -5.26
CA GLU A 199 14.78 -21.25 -4.95
C GLU A 199 13.60 -20.78 -4.09
N GLU A 200 13.86 -19.92 -3.11
CA GLU A 200 12.81 -19.27 -2.32
C GLU A 200 11.95 -18.33 -3.18
N MET A 201 12.56 -17.64 -4.17
CA MET A 201 11.84 -16.79 -5.11
C MET A 201 10.91 -17.62 -6.01
N ASP A 202 11.40 -18.72 -6.58
CA ASP A 202 10.62 -19.62 -7.42
C ASP A 202 9.44 -20.21 -6.63
N SER A 203 9.68 -20.60 -5.37
CA SER A 203 8.62 -21.05 -4.47
C SER A 203 7.61 -19.94 -4.18
N PHE A 204 8.06 -18.73 -3.88
CA PHE A 204 7.16 -17.60 -3.61
C PHE A 204 6.30 -17.22 -4.83
N ILE A 205 6.90 -17.15 -6.02
CA ILE A 205 6.19 -16.84 -7.27
C ILE A 205 5.17 -17.91 -7.61
N SER A 206 5.50 -19.18 -7.40
CA SER A 206 4.59 -20.29 -7.74
C SER A 206 3.45 -20.49 -6.74
N SER A 207 3.69 -20.23 -5.45
CA SER A 207 2.77 -20.63 -4.37
C SER A 207 2.09 -19.48 -3.63
N ALA A 208 2.67 -18.28 -3.62
CA ALA A 208 2.18 -17.17 -2.79
C ALA A 208 1.78 -15.95 -3.60
N LEU A 209 2.62 -15.51 -4.54
CA LEU A 209 2.37 -14.34 -5.38
C LEU A 209 0.99 -14.37 -6.10
N PRO A 210 0.48 -15.53 -6.59
CA PRO A 210 -0.84 -15.60 -7.22
C PRO A 210 -2.01 -15.24 -6.30
N ASP A 211 -1.84 -15.23 -4.98
CA ASP A 211 -2.89 -14.87 -4.03
C ASP A 211 -2.84 -13.37 -3.63
N PHE A 212 -1.78 -12.66 -3.99
CA PHE A 212 -1.59 -11.26 -3.60
C PHE A 212 -2.42 -10.30 -4.44
N LYS A 213 -3.21 -9.45 -3.82
CA LYS A 213 -3.81 -8.26 -4.43
C LYS A 213 -2.74 -7.18 -4.60
N LEU A 214 -2.20 -7.06 -5.82
CA LEU A 214 -1.04 -6.22 -6.12
C LEU A 214 -1.43 -4.79 -6.52
N VAL A 215 -0.63 -3.83 -6.08
CA VAL A 215 -0.64 -2.45 -6.56
C VAL A 215 0.76 -2.15 -7.11
N LEU A 216 0.85 -1.69 -8.37
CA LEU A 216 2.11 -1.18 -8.92
C LEU A 216 2.20 0.34 -8.76
N MET A 217 3.36 0.92 -9.10
CA MET A 217 3.54 2.37 -9.22
C MET A 217 2.78 3.02 -10.41
N ARG A 218 1.56 2.55 -10.66
CA ARG A 218 0.46 3.17 -11.42
C ARG A 218 -0.67 3.41 -10.41
N LEU A 219 -0.43 4.30 -9.44
CA LEU A 219 -1.14 4.28 -8.14
C LEU A 219 -2.65 4.36 -8.28
N ASP A 220 -3.19 5.29 -9.07
CA ASP A 220 -4.65 5.45 -9.25
C ASP A 220 -5.29 4.17 -9.81
N GLU A 221 -4.75 3.66 -10.91
CA GLU A 221 -5.23 2.43 -11.54
C GLU A 221 -5.06 1.21 -10.64
N GLY A 222 -3.93 1.11 -9.92
CA GLY A 222 -3.69 0.05 -8.96
C GLY A 222 -4.66 0.09 -7.78
N LEU A 223 -4.98 1.29 -7.28
CA LEU A 223 -5.98 1.48 -6.22
C LEU A 223 -7.39 1.18 -6.69
N LEU A 224 -7.79 1.63 -7.88
CA LEU A 224 -9.10 1.31 -8.45
C LEU A 224 -9.25 -0.20 -8.69
N THR A 225 -8.22 -0.85 -9.23
CA THR A 225 -8.17 -2.31 -9.37
C THR A 225 -8.31 -3.01 -8.01
N LEU A 226 -7.59 -2.53 -6.99
CA LEU A 226 -7.71 -3.02 -5.61
C LEU A 226 -9.13 -2.86 -5.09
N GLY A 227 -9.77 -1.70 -5.35
CA GLY A 227 -11.16 -1.43 -5.02
C GLY A 227 -12.11 -2.43 -5.64
N ARG A 228 -11.93 -2.80 -6.91
CA ARG A 228 -12.74 -3.83 -7.56
C ARG A 228 -12.61 -5.19 -6.89
N MET A 229 -11.39 -5.59 -6.53
CA MET A 229 -11.14 -6.88 -5.88
C MET A 229 -11.59 -6.96 -4.42
N LEU A 230 -11.65 -5.82 -3.72
CA LEU A 230 -12.07 -5.75 -2.32
C LEU A 230 -13.52 -5.24 -2.17
N HIS A 231 -14.17 -4.90 -3.28
CA HIS A 231 -15.45 -4.20 -3.32
C HIS A 231 -15.45 -2.89 -2.51
N TRP A 232 -14.32 -2.17 -2.49
CA TRP A 232 -14.22 -0.88 -1.83
C TRP A 232 -14.64 0.24 -2.78
N HIS A 233 -15.31 1.25 -2.22
CA HIS A 233 -15.75 2.42 -2.96
C HIS A 233 -14.58 3.36 -3.24
N MET A 234 -14.67 4.14 -4.33
CA MET A 234 -13.62 5.11 -4.70
C MET A 234 -13.23 6.02 -3.55
N ILE A 235 -14.21 6.45 -2.75
CA ILE A 235 -13.93 7.33 -1.63
C ILE A 235 -13.01 6.72 -0.57
N ASP A 236 -13.07 5.42 -0.40
CA ASP A 236 -12.21 4.72 0.54
C ASP A 236 -10.77 4.58 0.03
N LEU A 237 -10.56 4.74 -1.27
CA LEU A 237 -9.25 4.67 -1.91
C LEU A 237 -8.53 6.02 -2.03
N THR A 238 -9.24 7.11 -1.77
CA THR A 238 -8.69 8.46 -1.91
C THR A 238 -7.51 8.71 -0.99
N TYR A 239 -6.56 9.54 -1.42
CA TYR A 239 -5.31 9.84 -0.72
C TYR A 239 -4.85 11.27 -0.97
N CYS A 240 -3.83 11.71 -0.23
CA CYS A 240 -3.19 13.01 -0.44
C CYS A 240 -1.71 12.85 -0.75
N ASP A 241 -1.22 13.67 -1.68
CA ASP A 241 0.19 13.76 -2.12
C ASP A 241 1.15 14.22 -1.00
N LEU A 242 0.64 14.49 0.20
CA LEU A 242 1.41 14.97 1.36
C LEU A 242 2.48 13.97 1.83
N ASN A 243 2.39 12.71 1.40
CA ASN A 243 3.35 11.64 1.71
C ASN A 243 4.39 11.38 0.60
N GLU A 244 4.43 12.20 -0.45
CA GLU A 244 5.46 12.09 -1.47
C GLU A 244 6.84 12.42 -0.89
N THR A 245 7.80 11.53 -1.11
CA THR A 245 9.20 11.80 -0.77
C THR A 245 9.74 12.79 -1.80
N LYS A 246 9.82 14.07 -1.43
CA LYS A 246 10.40 15.14 -2.26
C LYS A 246 11.72 15.62 -1.65
N GLU A 247 12.50 16.32 -2.45
CA GLU A 247 13.64 17.07 -1.94
C GLU A 247 13.20 17.99 -0.80
N GLY A 248 13.96 18.00 0.30
CA GLY A 248 13.66 18.81 1.48
C GLY A 248 12.59 18.23 2.40
N SER A 249 11.91 17.13 2.04
CA SER A 249 11.02 16.40 2.97
C SER A 249 11.80 15.92 4.19
N ARG A 250 11.23 16.04 5.39
CA ARG A 250 11.84 15.54 6.63
C ARG A 250 11.51 14.07 6.86
N ARG A 251 12.53 13.30 7.22
CA ARG A 251 12.43 11.92 7.71
C ARG A 251 11.91 11.89 9.15
N TRP A 252 11.58 10.68 9.62
CA TRP A 252 11.18 10.40 11.00
C TRP A 252 12.22 10.82 12.06
N ASP A 253 13.49 10.95 11.68
CA ASP A 253 14.61 11.39 12.55
C ASP A 253 14.94 12.89 12.36
N GLY A 254 14.10 13.63 11.64
CA GLY A 254 14.27 15.07 11.40
C GLY A 254 15.27 15.43 10.30
N LYS A 255 15.98 14.45 9.72
CA LYS A 255 16.92 14.68 8.61
C LYS A 255 16.18 14.92 7.30
N THR A 256 16.75 15.75 6.43
CA THR A 256 16.19 16.06 5.11
C THR A 256 16.56 15.01 4.08
N VAL A 257 15.64 14.74 3.16
CA VAL A 257 15.90 13.90 1.97
C VAL A 257 16.47 14.78 0.86
N VAL A 258 17.53 14.31 0.21
CA VAL A 258 18.13 14.96 -0.97
C VAL A 258 17.62 14.31 -2.26
N THR A 259 17.72 15.05 -3.37
CA THR A 259 17.38 14.52 -4.70
C THR A 259 18.33 13.39 -5.09
N TRP A 260 17.79 12.39 -5.79
CA TRP A 260 18.54 11.24 -6.30
C TRP A 260 18.59 11.23 -7.82
N PRO A 261 19.67 10.72 -8.43
CA PRO A 261 19.82 10.67 -9.87
C PRO A 261 18.86 9.66 -10.50
N GLN A 262 18.58 9.84 -11.80
CA GLN A 262 17.93 8.81 -12.60
C GLN A 262 18.91 7.67 -12.85
N PHE A 263 18.43 6.43 -12.85
CA PHE A 263 19.28 5.25 -13.02
C PHE A 263 20.16 5.32 -14.27
N ASP A 264 19.59 5.73 -15.41
CA ASP A 264 20.29 5.80 -16.69
C ASP A 264 21.38 6.89 -16.74
N SER A 265 21.34 7.85 -15.81
CA SER A 265 22.38 8.89 -15.69
C SER A 265 23.62 8.45 -14.92
N LEU A 266 23.56 7.30 -14.24
CA LEU A 266 24.67 6.78 -13.44
C LEU A 266 25.77 6.15 -14.30
N PRO A 267 27.04 6.15 -13.86
CA PRO A 267 28.11 5.42 -14.55
C PRO A 267 27.80 3.93 -14.70
N LYS A 268 28.24 3.31 -15.80
CA LYS A 268 27.86 1.93 -16.11
C LYS A 268 28.26 0.92 -15.03
N GLN A 269 29.40 1.13 -14.38
CA GLN A 269 29.83 0.31 -13.25
C GLN A 269 28.86 0.37 -12.07
N VAL A 270 28.30 1.55 -11.78
CA VAL A 270 27.31 1.75 -10.72
C VAL A 270 25.98 1.10 -11.11
N GLN A 271 25.54 1.27 -12.37
CA GLN A 271 24.36 0.59 -12.90
C GLN A 271 24.46 -0.94 -12.73
N ASN A 272 25.60 -1.53 -13.12
CA ASN A 272 25.82 -2.97 -13.00
C ASN A 272 25.77 -3.42 -11.53
N LYS A 273 26.37 -2.66 -10.61
CA LYS A 273 26.28 -2.95 -9.17
C LYS A 273 24.85 -2.90 -8.65
N ILE A 274 24.06 -1.93 -9.09
CA ILE A 274 22.63 -1.82 -8.72
C ILE A 274 21.86 -3.02 -9.28
N ASP A 275 22.13 -3.43 -10.52
CA ASP A 275 21.52 -4.62 -11.13
C ASP A 275 21.87 -5.90 -10.36
N ASP A 276 23.13 -6.06 -9.95
CA ASP A 276 23.57 -7.19 -9.12
C ASP A 276 22.86 -7.21 -7.76
N LEU A 277 22.74 -6.04 -7.13
CA LEU A 277 22.07 -5.86 -5.84
C LEU A 277 20.56 -6.08 -5.90
N THR A 278 19.93 -5.95 -7.07
CA THR A 278 18.47 -6.06 -7.26
C THR A 278 18.06 -7.27 -8.09
N ARG A 279 18.95 -8.26 -8.25
CA ARG A 279 18.71 -9.42 -9.13
C ARG A 279 17.39 -10.16 -8.83
N LEU A 280 17.11 -10.46 -7.55
CA LEU A 280 15.85 -11.11 -7.16
C LEU A 280 14.68 -10.14 -7.21
N ASP A 281 14.89 -8.87 -6.83
CA ASP A 281 13.83 -7.85 -6.90
C ASP A 281 13.29 -7.68 -8.32
N ARG A 282 14.17 -7.80 -9.33
CA ARG A 282 13.79 -7.79 -10.75
C ARG A 282 12.95 -8.98 -11.16
N VAL A 283 13.30 -10.18 -10.68
CA VAL A 283 12.47 -11.38 -10.92
C VAL A 283 11.09 -11.22 -10.26
N LEU A 284 11.05 -10.77 -9.01
CA LEU A 284 9.81 -10.49 -8.29
C LEU A 284 8.96 -9.44 -8.99
N TYR A 285 9.58 -8.36 -9.46
CA TYR A 285 8.87 -7.25 -10.10
C TYR A 285 8.24 -7.65 -11.43
N GLU A 286 8.97 -8.39 -12.29
CA GLU A 286 8.40 -8.88 -13.55
C GLU A 286 7.25 -9.86 -13.30
N ALA A 287 7.43 -10.83 -12.39
CA ALA A 287 6.36 -11.75 -12.02
C ALA A 287 5.15 -11.02 -11.41
N GLY A 288 5.39 -10.02 -10.55
CA GLY A 288 4.35 -9.19 -9.96
C GLY A 288 3.64 -8.31 -10.98
N LYS A 289 4.32 -7.89 -12.05
CA LYS A 289 3.70 -7.15 -13.15
C LYS A 289 2.75 -8.04 -13.93
N ASP A 290 3.17 -9.25 -14.29
CA ASP A 290 2.30 -10.20 -14.98
C ASP A 290 1.06 -10.52 -14.15
N GLU A 291 1.24 -10.71 -12.85
CA GLU A 291 0.17 -11.02 -11.90
C GLU A 291 -0.77 -9.80 -11.70
N PHE A 292 -0.23 -8.58 -11.70
CA PHE A 292 -1.04 -7.35 -11.72
C PHE A 292 -1.90 -7.23 -12.98
N GLU A 293 -1.32 -7.44 -14.17
CA GLU A 293 -2.06 -7.36 -15.43
C GLU A 293 -3.19 -8.40 -15.49
N LYS A 294 -2.99 -9.61 -14.97
CA LYS A 294 -4.06 -10.62 -14.84
C LYS A 294 -5.22 -10.14 -13.97
N ARG A 295 -4.95 -9.41 -12.88
CA ARG A 295 -5.98 -8.84 -11.99
C ARG A 295 -6.68 -7.64 -12.58
N LEU A 296 -5.97 -6.83 -13.35
CA LEU A 296 -6.52 -5.67 -14.04
C LEU A 296 -7.42 -6.10 -15.19
N ALA A 297 -7.06 -7.15 -15.94
CA ALA A 297 -7.73 -7.54 -17.18
C ALA A 297 -9.28 -7.62 -17.10
N PRO A 298 -9.91 -8.20 -16.06
CA PRO A 298 -11.38 -8.23 -15.94
C PRO A 298 -12.03 -6.85 -15.74
N TYR A 299 -11.25 -5.87 -15.27
CA TYR A 299 -11.72 -4.53 -14.91
C TYR A 299 -11.11 -3.42 -15.77
N ALA A 300 -10.26 -3.75 -16.74
CA ALA A 300 -9.42 -2.77 -17.43
C ALA A 300 -10.23 -1.60 -18.01
N SER A 301 -11.34 -1.88 -18.71
CA SER A 301 -12.20 -0.84 -19.28
C SER A 301 -12.87 0.02 -18.21
N SER A 302 -13.45 -0.58 -17.18
CA SER A 302 -14.16 0.17 -16.13
C SER A 302 -13.20 0.98 -15.26
N VAL A 303 -12.02 0.43 -14.94
CA VAL A 303 -10.95 1.16 -14.26
C VAL A 303 -10.52 2.38 -15.09
N GLN A 304 -10.31 2.21 -16.40
CA GLN A 304 -9.92 3.32 -17.28
C GLN A 304 -11.00 4.42 -17.36
N GLU A 305 -12.28 4.04 -17.38
CA GLU A 305 -13.42 4.96 -17.36
C GLU A 305 -13.57 5.70 -16.01
N ASP A 306 -13.17 5.06 -14.91
CA ASP A 306 -13.26 5.60 -13.56
C ASP A 306 -12.12 6.56 -13.21
N ILE A 307 -10.95 6.46 -13.84
CA ILE A 307 -9.79 7.30 -13.54
C ILE A 307 -10.14 8.80 -13.50
N PRO A 308 -10.84 9.38 -14.50
CA PRO A 308 -11.22 10.79 -14.45
C PRO A 308 -12.11 11.15 -13.25
N GLN A 309 -13.07 10.28 -12.89
CA GLN A 309 -13.95 10.50 -11.74
C GLN A 309 -13.18 10.39 -10.42
N PHE A 310 -12.27 9.44 -10.33
CA PHE A 310 -11.40 9.26 -9.17
C PHE A 310 -10.50 10.49 -8.99
N GLN A 311 -9.93 11.03 -10.08
CA GLN A 311 -9.12 12.24 -10.05
C GLN A 311 -9.93 13.50 -9.69
N GLU A 312 -11.17 13.62 -10.17
CA GLU A 312 -12.08 14.68 -9.74
C GLU A 312 -12.33 14.59 -8.23
N LEU A 313 -12.66 13.40 -7.71
CA LEU A 313 -12.88 13.17 -6.29
C LEU A 313 -11.64 13.50 -5.44
N GLN A 314 -10.44 13.11 -5.89
CA GLN A 314 -9.17 13.49 -5.28
C GLN A 314 -9.00 15.02 -5.23
N GLY A 315 -9.39 15.73 -6.29
CA GLY A 315 -9.43 17.19 -6.34
C GLY A 315 -10.35 17.80 -5.28
N VAL A 316 -11.59 17.29 -5.16
CA VAL A 316 -12.56 17.78 -4.15
C VAL A 316 -12.02 17.61 -2.74
N ILE A 317 -11.37 16.48 -2.46
CA ILE A 317 -10.73 16.20 -1.17
C ILE A 317 -9.61 17.18 -0.91
N LYS A 318 -8.69 17.32 -1.87
CA LYS A 318 -7.55 18.23 -1.75
C LYS A 318 -7.99 19.66 -1.46
N ASP A 319 -9.01 20.14 -2.18
CA ASP A 319 -9.57 21.48 -1.97
C ASP A 319 -10.21 21.64 -0.59
N TYR A 320 -10.97 20.63 -0.14
CA TYR A 320 -11.55 20.64 1.21
C TYR A 320 -10.46 20.66 2.29
N LEU A 321 -9.45 19.80 2.17
CA LEU A 321 -8.37 19.68 3.14
C LEU A 321 -7.50 20.94 3.21
N ASN A 322 -7.16 21.54 2.07
CA ASN A 322 -6.41 22.79 2.00
C ASN A 322 -7.15 23.94 2.69
N GLY A 323 -8.48 24.01 2.55
CA GLY A 323 -9.32 24.99 3.23
C GLY A 323 -9.57 24.69 4.72
N ASN A 324 -9.21 23.51 5.22
CA ASN A 324 -9.60 23.03 6.55
C ASN A 324 -8.47 22.27 7.27
N SER A 325 -7.26 22.85 7.33
CA SER A 325 -6.05 22.22 7.89
C SER A 325 -6.11 21.86 9.38
N SER A 326 -7.02 22.48 10.15
CA SER A 326 -7.28 22.14 11.55
C SER A 326 -8.33 21.02 11.74
N SER A 327 -8.97 20.55 10.67
CA SER A 327 -10.03 19.55 10.75
C SER A 327 -9.52 18.16 11.09
N LEU A 328 -10.38 17.33 11.70
CA LEU A 328 -10.08 15.93 11.96
C LEU A 328 -9.82 15.16 10.65
N ALA A 329 -10.59 15.45 9.60
CA ALA A 329 -10.38 14.92 8.25
C ALA A 329 -8.95 15.18 7.75
N TYR A 330 -8.45 16.41 7.90
CA TYR A 330 -7.06 16.75 7.54
C TYR A 330 -6.05 15.90 8.32
N GLN A 331 -6.26 15.74 9.62
CA GLN A 331 -5.40 14.88 10.44
C GLN A 331 -5.45 13.41 10.00
N MET A 332 -6.62 12.92 9.54
CA MET A 332 -6.80 11.55 9.03
C MET A 332 -6.13 11.30 7.68
N TYR A 333 -6.08 12.30 6.81
CA TYR A 333 -5.37 12.20 5.54
C TYR A 333 -3.86 12.42 5.69
N LEU A 334 -3.42 13.22 6.67
CA LEU A 334 -2.01 13.51 6.92
C LEU A 334 -1.29 12.41 7.70
N ASN A 335 -1.93 11.82 8.72
CA ASN A 335 -1.22 11.07 9.74
C ASN A 335 -1.63 9.59 9.81
N MET A 336 -0.67 8.67 9.80
CA MET A 336 -0.93 7.24 10.05
C MET A 336 -1.31 6.96 11.52
N HIS A 337 -1.06 7.89 12.45
CA HIS A 337 -1.30 7.70 13.89
C HIS A 337 -2.76 7.88 14.36
N ILE A 338 -3.72 7.79 13.44
CA ILE A 338 -5.15 8.05 13.72
C ILE A 338 -5.77 7.03 14.69
N TYR A 339 -5.10 5.89 14.92
CA TYR A 339 -5.54 4.82 15.83
C TYR A 339 -5.70 5.25 17.31
N LYS A 340 -5.16 6.40 17.71
CA LYS A 340 -5.26 6.90 19.12
C LYS A 340 -6.56 7.66 19.42
N LYS A 341 -7.40 7.93 18.43
CA LYS A 341 -8.62 8.73 18.62
C LYS A 341 -9.86 7.90 18.31
N ARG A 342 -10.85 7.97 19.22
CA ARG A 342 -12.20 7.46 18.96
C ARG A 342 -12.78 8.31 17.83
N LEU A 343 -13.21 7.66 16.75
CA LEU A 343 -13.79 8.33 15.60
C LEU A 343 -15.30 8.42 15.80
N ASP A 344 -15.85 9.61 15.56
CA ASP A 344 -17.28 9.83 15.57
C ASP A 344 -17.88 9.44 14.21
N ASN A 345 -19.12 8.94 14.21
CA ASN A 345 -19.73 8.15 13.12
C ASN A 345 -19.93 8.80 11.75
N TYR A 346 -19.49 10.04 11.50
CA TYR A 346 -19.73 10.70 10.21
C TYR A 346 -18.56 11.59 9.82
N LEU A 347 -17.56 11.00 9.20
CA LEU A 347 -16.49 11.74 8.59
C LEU A 347 -16.06 11.10 7.27
N PHE A 348 -16.26 11.87 6.21
CA PHE A 348 -15.03 12.50 5.75
C PHE A 348 -14.29 13.22 6.85
#